data_AF-A0A4Q1AZL4-F1
#
_entry.id   AF-A0A4Q1AZL4-F1
#
_cell.length_a   1.000
_cell.length_b   1.000
_cell.length_c   1.000
_cell.angle_alpha   90.00
_cell.angle_beta   90.00
_cell.angle_gamma   90.00
#
_symmetry.space_group_name_H-M   'P 1'
#
loop_
_entity.id
_entity.type
_entity.pdbx_description
1 polymer ?
#
loop_
_entity_poly.entity_id
_entity_poly.type
_entity_poly.pdbx_seq_one_letter_code
_entity_poly.pdbx_strand_id
1 'polypeptide(L)'
;MNQEEEFSMHQILKQLLNNGEIQITNAPVKCPQCELTLREVMHIGKFGCHQCYDTFKEHVPQIVSRVQAGNVTHVGKQPKKSQAKILKKREIERLEQELQILVEQQAFEKAVVIRDQIKALKESEAN
;
A
#
# COMPACT_ATOMS: atom_id res chain seq x y z
N MET A 1 9.76 28.58 -31.96
CA MET A 1 8.66 29.04 -31.10
C MET A 1 8.46 27.95 -30.06
N ASN A 2 8.76 28.30 -28.82
CA ASN A 2 9.05 27.37 -27.72
C ASN A 2 7.86 26.46 -27.40
N GLN A 3 8.10 25.15 -27.37
CA GLN A 3 7.41 24.27 -26.46
C GLN A 3 8.48 23.36 -25.88
N GLU A 4 9.09 23.83 -24.79
CA GLU A 4 9.73 22.94 -23.83
C GLU A 4 8.63 21.93 -23.46
N GLU A 5 8.74 20.69 -23.94
CA GLU A 5 7.94 19.58 -23.41
C GLU A 5 8.40 19.38 -21.98
N GLU A 6 7.84 20.20 -21.11
CA GLU A 6 8.08 20.21 -19.68
C GLU A 6 7.75 18.81 -19.17
N PHE A 7 8.79 18.12 -18.68
CA PHE A 7 8.73 16.73 -18.25
C PHE A 7 7.64 16.59 -17.17
N SER A 8 6.43 16.19 -17.58
CA SER A 8 5.27 16.22 -16.71
C SER A 8 5.21 14.92 -15.94
N MET A 9 5.00 15.00 -14.61
CA MET A 9 4.75 13.81 -13.78
C MET A 9 3.67 12.88 -14.37
N HIS A 10 2.71 13.44 -15.10
CA HIS A 10 1.69 12.66 -15.80
C HIS A 10 2.25 11.79 -16.93
N GLN A 11 3.24 12.25 -17.68
CA GLN A 11 3.88 11.48 -18.75
C GLN A 11 4.67 10.29 -18.18
N ILE A 12 5.36 10.50 -17.06
CA ILE A 12 6.07 9.44 -16.34
C ILE A 12 5.09 8.36 -15.88
N LEU A 13 3.97 8.76 -15.24
CA LEU A 13 2.96 7.83 -14.76
C LEU A 13 2.36 6.99 -15.89
N LYS A 14 2.08 7.60 -17.05
CA LYS A 14 1.63 6.88 -18.25
C LYS A 14 2.64 5.84 -18.72
N GLN A 15 3.93 6.20 -18.79
CA GLN A 15 4.97 5.27 -19.21
C GLN A 15 5.11 4.08 -18.24
N LEU A 16 5.06 4.33 -16.92
CA LEU A 16 5.10 3.27 -15.91
C LEU A 16 3.93 2.29 -16.01
N LEU A 17 2.74 2.79 -16.34
CA LEU A 17 1.55 1.95 -16.53
C LEU A 17 1.65 1.06 -17.79
N ASN A 18 2.25 1.58 -18.87
CA ASN A 18 2.34 0.94 -20.18
C ASN A 18 3.49 -0.09 -20.32
N ASN A 19 4.42 -0.16 -19.37
CA ASN A 19 5.58 -1.07 -19.40
C ASN A 19 5.25 -2.56 -19.14
N GLY A 20 4.02 -2.99 -19.40
CA GLY A 20 3.59 -4.39 -19.33
C GLY A 20 2.13 -4.55 -19.71
N GLU A 21 1.71 -5.74 -20.13
CA GLU A 21 0.31 -6.00 -20.42
C GLU A 21 -0.45 -6.17 -19.10
N ILE A 22 -1.44 -5.33 -18.81
CA ILE A 22 -2.50 -5.71 -17.85
C ILE A 22 -3.48 -6.53 -18.66
N GLN A 23 -3.58 -7.83 -18.37
CA GLN A 23 -4.58 -8.69 -18.98
C GLN A 23 -5.96 -8.31 -18.41
N ILE A 24 -6.61 -7.33 -19.02
CA ILE A 24 -8.00 -6.98 -18.74
C ILE A 24 -8.85 -8.02 -19.48
N THR A 25 -9.14 -9.14 -18.82
CA THR A 25 -9.83 -10.30 -19.43
C THR A 25 -11.35 -10.17 -19.48
N ASN A 26 -11.91 -9.11 -18.88
CA ASN A 26 -13.36 -8.90 -18.84
C ASN A 26 -13.79 -7.77 -19.77
N ALA A 27 -15.03 -7.88 -20.26
CA ALA A 27 -15.75 -6.92 -21.10
C ALA A 27 -15.50 -5.45 -20.71
N PRO A 28 -15.67 -4.47 -21.61
CA PRO A 28 -15.31 -3.08 -21.35
C PRO A 28 -16.18 -2.49 -20.23
N VAL A 29 -15.76 -2.68 -18.98
CA VAL A 29 -16.35 -2.05 -17.81
C VAL A 29 -16.16 -0.54 -18.00
N LYS A 30 -17.28 0.17 -18.04
CA LYS A 30 -17.33 1.63 -18.13
C LYS A 30 -17.76 2.20 -16.80
N CYS A 31 -17.19 3.34 -16.44
CA CYS A 31 -17.67 4.10 -15.30
C CYS A 31 -19.08 4.63 -15.60
N PRO A 32 -20.09 4.40 -14.74
CA PRO A 32 -21.45 4.87 -15.00
C PRO A 32 -21.60 6.40 -14.92
N GLN A 33 -20.61 7.13 -14.39
CA GLN A 33 -20.65 8.59 -14.25
C GLN A 33 -19.85 9.34 -15.32
N CYS A 34 -18.64 8.87 -15.65
CA CYS A 34 -17.78 9.55 -16.64
C CYS A 34 -17.57 8.76 -17.93
N GLU A 35 -18.20 7.58 -18.04
CA GLU A 35 -18.23 6.70 -19.21
C GLU A 35 -16.89 6.15 -19.70
N LEU A 36 -15.78 6.57 -19.09
CA LEU A 36 -14.46 6.04 -19.38
C LEU A 36 -14.40 4.54 -19.08
N THR A 37 -13.80 3.79 -20.00
CA THR A 37 -13.38 2.42 -19.81
C THR A 37 -12.09 2.35 -18.99
N LEU A 38 -11.80 1.18 -18.43
CA LEU A 38 -10.51 0.95 -17.76
C LEU A 38 -9.32 1.21 -18.70
N ARG A 39 -9.43 0.85 -19.98
CA ARG A 39 -8.36 1.08 -20.98
C ARG A 39 -8.09 2.56 -21.19
N GLU A 40 -9.15 3.39 -21.26
CA GLU A 40 -9.01 4.83 -21.39
C GLU A 40 -8.41 5.45 -20.13
N VAL A 41 -8.84 5.01 -18.94
CA VAL A 41 -8.23 5.42 -17.66
C VAL A 41 -6.72 5.12 -17.64
N MET A 42 -6.32 3.94 -18.09
CA MET A 42 -4.92 3.52 -18.16
C MET A 42 -4.12 4.38 -19.16
N HIS A 43 -4.69 4.64 -20.34
CA HIS A 43 -4.07 5.49 -21.37
C HIS A 43 -3.94 6.96 -20.91
N ILE A 44 -4.95 7.49 -20.20
CA ILE A 44 -4.94 8.84 -19.64
C ILE A 44 -4.00 8.91 -18.41
N GLY A 45 -3.80 7.79 -17.70
CA GLY A 45 -2.97 7.70 -16.50
C GLY A 45 -3.63 8.28 -15.25
N LYS A 46 -4.95 8.47 -15.25
CA LYS A 46 -5.75 8.92 -14.10
C LYS A 46 -7.20 8.49 -14.21
N PHE A 47 -7.86 8.36 -13.06
CA PHE A 47 -9.31 8.19 -12.97
C PHE A 47 -10.04 9.49 -13.36
N GLY A 48 -11.23 9.34 -13.98
CA GLY A 48 -12.01 10.47 -14.49
C GLY A 48 -12.91 11.14 -13.46
N CYS A 49 -13.47 10.37 -12.53
CA CYS A 49 -14.33 10.86 -11.44
C CYS A 49 -14.18 9.97 -10.20
N HIS A 50 -14.85 10.30 -9.09
CA HIS A 50 -14.78 9.52 -7.86
C HIS A 50 -15.34 8.08 -8.03
N GLN A 51 -16.38 7.89 -8.85
CA GLN A 51 -17.00 6.58 -9.03
C GLN A 51 -16.12 5.59 -9.79
N CYS A 52 -15.06 6.06 -10.45
CA CYS A 52 -14.05 5.19 -11.04
C CYS A 52 -13.33 4.31 -10.01
N TYR A 53 -13.15 4.78 -8.76
CA TYR A 53 -12.51 3.98 -7.72
C TYR A 53 -13.32 2.72 -7.40
N ASP A 54 -14.65 2.84 -7.35
CA ASP A 54 -15.54 1.71 -7.09
C ASP A 54 -15.72 0.84 -8.34
N THR A 55 -15.88 1.47 -9.51
CA THR A 55 -16.08 0.77 -10.79
C THR A 55 -14.89 -0.15 -11.12
N PHE A 56 -13.66 0.31 -10.87
CA PHE A 56 -12.44 -0.40 -11.24
C PHE A 56 -11.71 -1.01 -10.04
N LYS A 57 -12.38 -1.12 -8.89
CA LYS A 57 -11.79 -1.50 -7.60
C LYS A 57 -10.94 -2.78 -7.68
N GLU A 58 -11.39 -3.78 -8.42
CA GLU A 58 -10.70 -5.05 -8.59
C GLU A 58 -9.33 -4.91 -9.28
N HIS A 59 -9.17 -3.89 -10.14
CA HIS A 59 -7.94 -3.63 -10.89
C HIS A 59 -7.01 -2.64 -10.19
N VAL A 60 -7.52 -1.82 -9.25
CA VAL A 60 -6.73 -0.80 -8.54
C VAL A 60 -5.45 -1.38 -7.91
N PRO A 61 -5.46 -2.53 -7.20
CA PRO A 61 -4.24 -3.07 -6.59
C PRO A 61 -3.14 -3.38 -7.61
N GLN A 62 -3.51 -3.93 -8.78
CA GLN A 62 -2.56 -4.25 -9.85
C GLN A 62 -1.97 -2.98 -10.46
N ILE A 63 -2.81 -1.97 -10.69
CA ILE A 63 -2.41 -0.67 -11.25
C ILE A 63 -1.44 0.05 -10.30
N VAL A 64 -1.80 0.16 -9.02
CA VAL A 64 -1.00 0.84 -8.00
C VAL A 64 0.33 0.12 -7.79
N SER A 65 0.30 -1.21 -7.66
CA SER A 65 1.52 -2.02 -7.53
C SER A 65 2.49 -1.77 -8.69
N ARG A 66 2.00 -1.68 -9.93
CA ARG A 66 2.86 -1.39 -11.09
C ARG A 66 3.51 -0.01 -11.02
N VAL A 67 2.73 1.04 -10.74
CA VAL A 67 3.28 2.41 -10.62
C VAL A 67 4.32 2.49 -9.51
N GLN A 68 4.15 1.71 -8.45
CA GLN A 68 5.07 1.65 -7.31
C GLN A 68 6.19 0.61 -7.50
N ALA A 69 6.33 0.00 -8.68
CA ALA A 69 7.30 -1.06 -8.95
C ALA A 69 7.26 -2.21 -7.92
N GLY A 70 6.05 -2.60 -7.49
CA GLY A 70 5.80 -3.65 -6.50
C GLY A 70 5.96 -3.22 -5.05
N ASN A 71 6.38 -1.99 -4.77
CA ASN A 71 6.58 -1.50 -3.40
C ASN A 71 5.24 -1.15 -2.76
N VAL A 72 4.73 -2.06 -1.94
CA VAL A 72 3.50 -1.83 -1.14
C VAL A 72 3.79 -1.26 0.26
N THR A 73 5.08 -1.14 0.63
CA THR A 73 5.52 -0.64 1.93
C THR A 73 6.44 0.57 1.79
N HIS A 74 6.22 1.58 2.63
CA HIS A 74 7.07 2.77 2.66
C HIS A 74 8.30 2.54 3.54
N VAL A 75 9.49 2.50 2.93
CA VAL A 75 10.78 2.28 3.62
C VAL A 75 11.59 3.57 3.86
N GLY A 76 11.04 4.73 3.49
CA GLY A 76 11.74 6.01 3.49
C GLY A 76 11.55 6.89 4.73
N LYS A 77 11.64 8.21 4.52
CA LYS A 77 11.60 9.26 5.54
C LYS A 77 10.34 9.18 6.39
N GLN A 78 10.52 9.13 7.70
CA GLN A 78 9.43 9.01 8.65
C GLN A 78 9.15 10.33 9.37
N PRO A 79 7.88 10.72 9.60
CA PRO A 79 7.55 11.90 10.39
C PRO A 79 8.06 11.76 11.83
N LYS A 80 8.76 12.77 12.36
CA LYS A 80 9.30 12.76 13.75
C LYS A 80 8.21 12.50 14.79
N LYS A 81 7.04 13.11 14.62
CA LYS A 81 5.88 12.94 15.53
C LYS A 81 5.37 11.49 15.58
N SER A 82 5.52 10.75 14.49
CA SER A 82 5.09 9.35 14.38
C SER A 82 6.20 8.36 14.73
N GLN A 83 7.42 8.84 15.02
CA GLN A 83 8.59 8.00 15.25
C GLN A 83 8.41 7.06 16.44
N ALA A 84 8.03 7.61 17.60
CA ALA A 84 7.81 6.83 18.81
C ALA A 84 6.72 5.77 18.62
N LYS A 85 5.59 6.13 18.00
CA LYS A 85 4.47 5.20 17.76
C LYS A 85 4.88 4.03 16.86
N ILE A 86 5.59 4.31 15.77
CA ILE A 86 6.02 3.27 14.83
C ILE A 86 7.11 2.39 15.43
N LEU A 87 8.06 2.94 16.19
CA LEU A 87 9.08 2.15 16.89
C LEU A 87 8.44 1.19 17.90
N LYS A 88 7.49 1.68 18.71
CA LYS A 88 6.72 0.83 19.62
C LYS A 88 5.95 -0.26 18.86
N LYS A 89 5.27 0.07 17.76
CA LYS A 89 4.55 -0.90 16.93
C LYS A 89 5.48 -2.01 16.42
N ARG A 90 6.66 -1.64 15.89
CA ARG A 90 7.67 -2.60 15.43
C ARG A 90 8.17 -3.49 16.56
N GLU A 91 8.34 -2.94 17.75
CA GLU A 91 8.76 -3.71 18.92
C GLU A 91 7.68 -4.71 19.36
N ILE A 92 6.41 -4.32 19.32
CA ILE A 92 5.28 -5.23 19.56
C ILE A 92 5.27 -6.34 18.52
N GLU A 93 5.38 -6.02 17.22
CA GLU A 93 5.42 -7.02 16.13
C GLU A 93 6.60 -8.00 16.33
N ARG A 94 7.77 -7.50 16.74
CA ARG A 94 8.94 -8.32 17.06
C ARG A 94 8.68 -9.27 18.23
N LEU A 95 8.10 -8.76 19.32
CA LEU A 95 7.76 -9.56 20.50
C LEU A 95 6.66 -10.59 20.22
N GLU A 96 5.70 -10.28 19.35
CA GLU A 96 4.67 -11.23 18.92
C GLU A 96 5.27 -12.41 18.15
N GLN A 97 6.26 -12.15 17.28
CA GLN A 97 7.02 -13.21 16.61
C GLN A 97 7.83 -14.06 17.60
N GLU A 98 8.51 -13.40 18.55
CA GLU A 98 9.28 -14.08 19.59
C GLU A 98 8.39 -14.96 20.49
N LEU A 99 7.21 -14.45 20.86
CA LEU A 99 6.22 -15.19 21.63
C LEU A 99 5.79 -16.47 20.90
N GLN A 100 5.53 -16.37 19.59
CA GLN A 100 5.13 -17.52 18.79
C GLN A 100 6.22 -18.60 18.77
N ILE A 101 7.49 -18.21 18.58
CA ILE A 101 8.63 -19.12 18.64
C ILE A 101 8.72 -19.81 20.01
N LEU A 102 8.58 -19.06 21.11
CA LEU A 102 8.65 -19.61 22.47
C LEU A 102 7.53 -20.59 22.76
N VAL A 103 6.31 -20.34 22.25
CA VAL A 103 5.18 -21.26 22.36
C VAL A 103 5.43 -22.56 21.58
N GLU A 104 5.94 -22.45 20.35
CA GLU A 104 6.32 -23.63 19.53
C GLU A 104 7.42 -24.47 20.21
N GLN A 105 8.35 -23.81 20.92
CA GLN A 105 9.40 -24.46 21.69
C GLN A 105 8.95 -24.95 23.08
N GLN A 106 7.68 -24.78 23.45
CA GLN A 106 7.12 -25.11 24.78
C GLN A 106 7.83 -24.40 25.94
N ALA A 107 8.46 -23.25 25.69
CA ALA A 107 9.15 -22.43 26.67
C ALA A 107 8.16 -21.48 27.39
N PHE A 108 7.16 -22.04 28.06
CA PHE A 108 6.01 -21.28 28.58
C PHE A 108 6.36 -20.20 29.60
N GLU A 109 7.35 -20.43 30.46
CA GLU A 109 7.79 -19.43 31.45
C GLU A 109 8.30 -18.14 30.76
N LYS A 110 9.12 -18.30 29.72
CA LYS A 110 9.60 -17.17 28.91
C LYS A 110 8.47 -16.54 28.09
N ALA A 111 7.56 -17.36 27.55
CA ALA A 111 6.39 -16.87 26.82
C ALA A 111 5.50 -15.98 27.69
N VAL A 112 5.31 -16.31 28.97
CA VAL A 112 4.57 -15.46 29.92
C VAL A 112 5.22 -14.08 30.07
N VAL A 113 6.55 -14.03 30.22
CA VAL A 113 7.29 -12.77 30.32
C VAL A 113 7.11 -11.92 29.06
N ILE A 114 7.28 -12.50 27.86
CA ILE A 114 7.11 -11.78 26.59
C ILE A 114 5.67 -11.30 26.41
N ARG A 115 4.68 -12.13 26.77
CA ARG A 115 3.25 -11.75 26.72
C ARG A 115 2.97 -10.53 27.58
N ASP A 116 3.49 -10.50 28.80
CA ASP A 116 3.27 -9.40 29.74
C ASP A 116 3.97 -8.11 29.26
N GLN A 117 5.14 -8.22 28.63
CA GLN A 117 5.81 -7.09 27.96
C GLN A 117 4.99 -6.51 26.81
N ILE A 118 4.40 -7.37 25.95
CA ILE A 118 3.51 -6.93 24.86
C ILE A 118 2.32 -6.16 25.44
N LYS A 119 1.72 -6.67 26.52
CA LYS A 119 0.58 -6.04 27.17
C LYS A 119 0.94 -4.65 27.71
N ALA A 120 2.06 -4.53 28.42
CA ALA A 120 2.54 -3.24 28.95
C ALA A 120 2.82 -2.22 27.83
N LEU A 121 3.41 -2.66 26.71
CA LEU A 121 3.65 -1.80 25.56
C LEU A 121 2.35 -1.32 24.91
N LYS A 122 1.33 -2.17 24.76
CA LYS A 122 0.01 -1.82 24.22
C LYS A 122 -0.77 -0.89 25.14
N GLU A 123 -0.73 -1.09 26.46
CA GLU A 123 -1.39 -0.19 27.42
C GLU A 123 -0.79 1.22 27.39
N SER A 124 0.51 1.33 27.14
CA SER A 124 1.18 2.62 26.93
C SER A 124 0.81 3.34 25.61
N GLU A 125 -0.03 2.74 24.76
CA GLU A 125 -0.56 3.33 23.51
C GLU A 125 -1.91 4.04 23.73
N ALA A 126 -2.67 3.66 24.76
CA ALA A 126 -4.03 4.17 25.00
C ALA A 126 -4.07 5.53 25.74
N ASN A 127 -2.91 6.10 26.08
CA ASN A 127 -2.74 7.39 26.77
C ASN A 127 -1.97 8.41 25.91
#